data_AF-A0AA41RZQ9-F1
#
_entry.id   AF-A0AA41RZQ9-F1
#
_cell.length_a   1.000
_cell.length_b   1.000
_cell.length_c   1.000
_cell.angle_alpha   90.00
_cell.angle_beta   90.00
_cell.angle_gamma   90.00
#
_symmetry.space_group_name_H-M   'P 1'
#
loop_
_entity.id
_entity.type
_entity.pdbx_description
1 polymer ?
#
loop_
_entity_poly.entity_id
_entity_poly.type
_entity_poly.pdbx_seq_one_letter_code
_entity_poly.pdbx_strand_id
1 'polypeptide(L)'
;MFVVNGLITCYARLEELGLARKLFDQVQERDIVSWNSMIAGYSQCDGISYGCMIFGYMNHGFVDEALELFREMKNPGLSTWNSLISGLVQNNHHGCVREFLHEMQVMGFKPNS
;
A
#
# COMPACT_ATOMS: atom_id res chain seq x y z
N MET A 1 6.46 -16.34 18.09
CA MET A 1 5.83 -15.96 16.80
C MET A 1 4.64 -16.87 16.48
N PHE A 2 3.51 -16.76 17.19
CA PHE A 2 2.25 -17.43 16.81
C PHE A 2 1.03 -16.62 17.26
N VAL A 3 1.09 -16.01 18.45
CA VAL A 3 0.00 -15.20 19.01
C VAL A 3 -0.21 -13.88 18.25
N VAL A 4 0.86 -13.20 17.86
CA VAL A 4 0.77 -11.90 17.16
C VAL A 4 0.14 -12.07 15.77
N ASN A 5 0.54 -13.10 15.03
CA ASN A 5 -0.02 -13.38 13.70
C ASN A 5 -1.50 -13.76 13.78
N GLY A 6 -1.91 -14.53 14.78
CA GLY A 6 -3.32 -14.83 15.02
C GLY A 6 -4.15 -13.58 15.34
N LEU A 7 -3.59 -12.62 16.07
CA LEU A 7 -4.22 -11.32 16.31
C LEU A 7 -4.31 -10.48 15.04
N ILE A 8 -3.24 -10.41 14.23
CA ILE A 8 -3.26 -9.72 12.92
C ILE A 8 -4.34 -10.33 12.01
N THR A 9 -4.45 -11.67 11.94
CA THR A 9 -5.49 -12.34 11.16
C THR A 9 -6.91 -12.05 11.69
N CYS A 10 -7.11 -12.01 13.02
CA CYS A 10 -8.41 -11.68 13.60
C CYS A 10 -8.83 -10.24 13.31
N TYR A 11 -7.93 -9.27 13.51
CA TYR A 11 -8.22 -7.87 13.23
C TYR A 11 -8.44 -7.61 11.74
N ALA A 12 -7.67 -8.26 10.87
CA ALA A 12 -7.85 -8.21 9.42
C ALA A 12 -9.23 -8.74 8.96
N ARG A 13 -9.75 -9.77 9.62
CA ARG A 13 -11.05 -10.40 9.26
C ARG A 13 -12.27 -9.68 9.83
N LEU A 14 -12.07 -8.76 10.77
CA LEU A 14 -13.11 -7.90 11.33
C LEU A 14 -13.17 -6.53 10.64
N GLU A 15 -12.56 -6.39 9.45
CA GLU A 15 -12.33 -5.12 8.73
C GLU A 15 -11.48 -4.08 9.52
N GLU A 16 -10.95 -4.48 10.68
CA GLU A 16 -10.09 -3.70 11.57
C GLU A 16 -8.61 -3.74 11.11
N LEU A 17 -8.43 -3.42 9.83
CA LEU A 17 -7.17 -3.42 9.11
C LEU A 17 -6.05 -2.60 9.74
N GLY A 18 -6.39 -1.50 10.39
CA GLY A 18 -5.42 -0.64 11.07
C GLY A 18 -4.84 -1.30 12.32
N LEU A 19 -5.64 -2.09 13.04
CA LEU A 19 -5.17 -2.85 14.21
C LEU A 19 -4.30 -4.03 13.78
N ALA A 20 -4.68 -4.68 12.67
CA ALA A 20 -3.83 -5.66 12.02
C ALA A 20 -2.46 -5.03 11.67
N ARG A 21 -2.44 -3.83 11.07
CA ARG A 21 -1.20 -3.17 10.61
C ARG A 21 -0.28 -2.76 11.77
N LYS A 22 -0.82 -2.25 12.87
CA LYS A 22 -0.03 -1.86 14.04
C LYS A 22 0.67 -3.05 14.68
N LEU A 23 -0.03 -4.17 14.77
CA LEU A 23 0.56 -5.40 15.27
C LEU A 23 1.63 -5.91 14.31
N PHE A 24 1.36 -5.81 13.01
CA PHE A 24 2.29 -6.17 11.96
C PHE A 24 3.58 -5.31 11.98
N ASP A 25 3.49 -4.00 12.24
CA ASP A 25 4.64 -3.10 12.27
C ASP A 25 5.51 -3.27 13.54
N GLN A 26 4.89 -3.71 14.66
CA GLN A 26 5.58 -4.00 15.93
C GLN A 26 6.33 -5.33 15.94
N VAL A 27 6.14 -6.16 14.91
CA VAL A 27 6.92 -7.38 14.74
C VAL A 27 8.31 -7.00 14.20
N GLN A 28 9.34 -7.21 15.01
CA GLN A 28 10.74 -6.93 14.67
C GLN A 28 11.27 -7.83 13.53
N GLU A 29 10.84 -9.10 13.53
CA GLU A 29 11.09 -10.09 12.47
C GLU A 29 9.76 -10.53 11.86
N ARG A 30 9.33 -9.80 10.84
CA ARG A 30 8.06 -10.04 10.14
C ARG A 30 8.18 -11.35 9.37
N ASP A 31 7.41 -12.35 9.78
CA ASP A 31 7.34 -13.62 9.06
C ASP A 31 6.24 -13.60 7.98
N ILE A 32 6.26 -14.59 7.11
CA ILE A 32 5.32 -14.69 5.98
C ILE A 32 3.86 -14.71 6.45
N VAL A 33 3.59 -15.20 7.66
CA VAL A 33 2.24 -15.28 8.22
C VAL A 33 1.72 -13.91 8.65
N SER A 34 2.60 -13.03 9.14
CA SER A 34 2.27 -11.64 9.48
C SER A 34 1.85 -10.82 8.26
N TRP A 35 2.58 -10.94 7.13
CA TRP A 35 2.26 -10.25 5.88
C TRP A 35 0.96 -10.78 5.25
N ASN A 36 0.78 -12.11 5.24
CA ASN A 36 -0.43 -12.75 4.72
C ASN A 36 -1.69 -12.33 5.48
N SER A 37 -1.56 -12.08 6.79
CA SER A 37 -2.65 -11.59 7.61
C SER A 37 -3.03 -10.14 7.29
N MET A 38 -2.05 -9.31 6.97
CA MET A 38 -2.30 -7.92 6.56
C MET A 38 -3.02 -7.82 5.23
N ILE A 39 -2.56 -8.57 4.23
CA ILE A 39 -3.12 -8.56 2.89
C ILE A 39 -4.55 -9.13 2.89
N ALA A 40 -4.79 -10.18 3.68
CA ALA A 40 -6.14 -10.75 3.83
C ALA A 40 -7.15 -9.77 4.45
N GLY A 41 -6.69 -8.82 5.25
CA GLY A 41 -7.55 -7.74 5.74
C GLY A 41 -7.75 -6.64 4.70
N TYR A 42 -6.70 -6.25 3.95
CA TYR A 42 -6.78 -5.14 2.99
C TYR A 42 -7.62 -5.51 1.77
N SER A 43 -7.77 -6.81 1.53
CA SER A 43 -8.71 -7.39 0.58
C SER A 43 -10.19 -7.12 0.90
N GLN A 44 -10.53 -6.56 2.06
CA GLN A 44 -11.91 -6.21 2.46
C GLN A 44 -12.21 -4.69 2.47
N CYS A 45 -11.22 -3.81 2.24
CA CYS A 45 -11.44 -2.36 2.28
C CYS A 45 -10.99 -1.63 0.99
N ASP A 46 -11.84 -0.71 0.54
CA ASP A 46 -11.77 0.06 -0.71
C ASP A 46 -10.47 0.85 -1.00
N GLY A 47 -10.34 1.31 -2.25
CA GLY A 47 -9.12 1.89 -2.83
C GLY A 47 -8.52 3.15 -2.18
N ILE A 48 -9.19 3.76 -1.20
CA ILE A 48 -8.63 4.88 -0.41
C ILE A 48 -7.57 4.39 0.59
N SER A 49 -7.77 3.21 1.18
CA SER A 49 -6.90 2.63 2.22
C SER A 49 -5.49 2.32 1.72
N TYR A 50 -5.38 1.96 0.45
CA TYR A 50 -4.10 1.66 -0.18
C TYR A 50 -3.30 2.94 -0.47
N GLY A 51 -3.94 4.01 -0.94
CA GLY A 51 -3.25 5.26 -1.28
C GLY A 51 -2.48 5.88 -0.11
N CYS A 52 -3.03 5.77 1.10
CA CYS A 52 -2.38 6.22 2.33
C CYS A 52 -1.15 5.37 2.72
N MET A 53 -1.22 4.05 2.51
CA MET A 53 -0.09 3.17 2.78
C MET A 53 1.04 3.34 1.77
N ILE A 54 0.70 3.50 0.49
CA ILE A 54 1.67 3.83 -0.56
C ILE A 54 2.41 5.11 -0.20
N PHE A 55 1.70 6.16 0.21
CA PHE A 55 2.33 7.40 0.64
C PHE A 55 3.24 7.21 1.87
N GLY A 56 2.79 6.41 2.85
CA GLY A 56 3.58 6.08 4.03
C GLY A 56 4.88 5.34 3.70
N TYR A 57 4.82 4.33 2.84
CA TYR A 57 5.99 3.56 2.41
C TYR A 57 6.95 4.42 1.59
N MET A 58 6.42 5.24 0.67
CA MET A 58 7.21 6.18 -0.11
C MET A 58 7.99 7.16 0.77
N ASN A 59 7.38 7.76 1.80
CA ASN A 59 8.08 8.73 2.66
C ASN A 59 9.20 8.12 3.52
N HIS A 60 9.17 6.80 3.75
CA HIS A 60 10.20 6.09 4.51
C HIS A 60 11.26 5.46 3.60
N GLY A 61 11.20 5.70 2.28
CA GLY A 61 12.12 5.14 1.31
C GLY A 61 11.85 3.67 0.98
N PHE A 62 10.76 3.09 1.50
CA PHE A 62 10.27 1.75 1.16
C PHE A 62 9.47 1.81 -0.14
N VAL A 63 10.12 2.33 -1.18
CA VAL A 63 9.50 2.59 -2.48
C VAL A 63 9.01 1.30 -3.12
N ASP A 64 9.76 0.22 -2.95
CA ASP A 64 9.43 -1.10 -3.49
C ASP A 64 8.16 -1.67 -2.83
N GLU A 65 8.04 -1.57 -1.50
CA GLU A 65 6.86 -1.98 -0.74
C GLU A 65 5.62 -1.13 -1.05
N ALA A 66 5.83 0.17 -1.33
CA ALA A 66 4.77 1.06 -1.79
C ALA A 66 4.26 0.68 -3.19
N LEU A 67 5.17 0.35 -4.10
CA LEU A 67 4.85 -0.06 -5.47
C LEU A 67 4.12 -1.40 -5.49
N GLU A 68 4.56 -2.34 -4.65
CA GLU A 68 3.89 -3.62 -4.46
C GLU A 68 2.45 -3.41 -4.01
N LEU A 69 2.24 -2.55 -3.01
CA LEU A 69 0.89 -2.27 -2.54
C LEU A 69 0.00 -1.60 -3.60
N PHE A 70 0.57 -0.72 -4.42
CA PHE A 70 -0.18 -0.09 -5.51
C PHE A 70 -0.61 -1.08 -6.58
N ARG A 71 0.26 -2.03 -6.93
CA ARG A 71 -0.04 -3.09 -7.90
C ARG A 71 -1.11 -4.06 -7.41
N GLU A 72 -1.29 -4.20 -6.10
CA GLU A 72 -2.35 -5.03 -5.49
C GLU A 72 -3.75 -4.38 -5.59
N MET A 73 -3.83 -3.09 -5.93
CA MET A 73 -5.12 -2.41 -6.07
C MET A 73 -5.83 -2.78 -7.37
N LYS A 74 -7.06 -3.29 -7.25
CA LYS A 74 -7.92 -3.57 -8.43
C LYS A 74 -8.50 -2.33 -9.10
N ASN A 75 -8.68 -1.24 -8.35
CA ASN A 75 -9.22 0.01 -8.87
C ASN A 75 -8.53 1.20 -8.20
N PRO A 76 -7.28 1.51 -8.57
CA PRO A 76 -6.58 2.66 -8.05
C PRO A 76 -7.30 3.94 -8.50
N GLY A 77 -7.82 4.69 -7.52
CA GLY A 77 -8.43 5.99 -7.77
C GLY A 77 -7.39 7.05 -8.09
N LEU A 78 -7.84 8.17 -8.65
CA LEU A 78 -7.02 9.34 -9.00
C LEU A 78 -6.08 9.79 -7.86
N SER A 79 -6.58 9.80 -6.63
CA SER A 79 -5.80 10.16 -5.44
C SER A 79 -4.64 9.20 -5.19
N THR A 80 -4.83 7.90 -5.42
CA THR A 80 -3.80 6.87 -5.24
C THR A 80 -2.69 7.02 -6.27
N TRP A 81 -3.04 7.28 -7.54
CA TRP A 81 -2.08 7.57 -8.60
C TRP A 81 -1.20 8.78 -8.27
N ASN A 82 -1.82 9.88 -7.84
CA ASN A 82 -1.09 11.10 -7.50
C ASN A 82 -0.14 10.89 -6.31
N SER A 83 -0.57 10.15 -5.29
CA SER A 83 0.27 9.81 -4.14
C SER A 83 1.47 8.94 -4.54
N LEU A 84 1.27 7.98 -5.44
CA LEU A 84 2.36 7.12 -5.95
C LEU A 84 3.39 7.96 -6.72
N ILE A 85 2.92 8.74 -7.69
CA ILE A 85 3.77 9.52 -8.58
C ILE A 85 4.54 10.59 -7.79
N SER A 86 3.87 11.29 -6.86
CA SER A 86 4.52 12.27 -5.99
C SER A 86 5.59 11.64 -5.10
N GLY A 87 5.32 10.46 -4.52
CA GLY A 87 6.29 9.71 -3.72
C GLY A 87 7.51 9.25 -4.52
N LEU A 88 7.32 8.79 -5.76
CA LEU A 88 8.42 8.39 -6.64
C LEU A 88 9.32 9.57 -7.03
N VAL A 89 8.74 10.75 -7.26
CA VAL A 89 9.50 11.99 -7.51
C VAL A 89 10.33 12.37 -6.31
N GLN A 90 9.76 12.28 -5.09
CA GLN A 90 10.45 12.66 -3.85
C GLN A 90 11.61 11.71 -3.51
N ASN A 91 11.53 10.43 -3.89
CA ASN A 91 12.58 9.45 -3.66
C ASN A 91 13.59 9.33 -4.83
N ASN A 92 13.57 10.26 -5.78
CA ASN A 92 14.45 10.28 -6.97
C ASN A 92 14.31 9.07 -7.92
N HIS A 93 13.18 8.34 -7.87
CA HIS A 93 12.90 7.21 -8.78
C HIS A 93 12.25 7.69 -10.09
N HIS A 94 12.93 8.61 -10.78
CA HIS A 94 12.39 9.32 -11.95
C HIS A 94 12.04 8.43 -13.15
N GLY A 95 12.69 7.26 -13.29
CA GLY A 95 12.39 6.30 -14.36
C GLY A 95 10.95 5.77 -14.27
N CYS A 96 10.56 5.34 -13.07
CA CYS A 96 9.23 4.80 -12.81
C CYS A 96 8.11 5.87 -12.88
N VAL A 97 8.43 7.14 -12.58
CA VAL A 97 7.44 8.24 -12.60
C VAL A 97 6.77 8.39 -13.97
N ARG A 98 7.55 8.36 -15.06
CA ARG A 98 6.99 8.54 -16.42
C ARG A 98 6.11 7.37 -16.83
N GLU A 99 6.47 6.17 -16.41
CA GLU A 99 5.73 4.94 -16.67
C GLU A 99 4.35 5.01 -16.01
N PHE A 100 4.29 5.27 -14.70
CA PHE A 100 3.02 5.36 -13.97
C PHE A 100 2.16 6.57 -14.37
N LEU A 101 2.78 7.70 -14.77
CA LEU A 101 2.04 8.86 -15.30
C LEU A 101 1.39 8.55 -16.66
N HIS A 102 2.10 7.83 -17.53
CA HIS A 102 1.54 7.40 -18.81
C HIS A 102 0.41 6.39 -18.61
N GLU A 103 0.61 5.43 -17.71
CA GLU A 103 -0.40 4.43 -17.37
C GLU A 103 -1.69 5.05 -16.82
N MET A 104 -1.57 6.01 -15.90
CA MET A 104 -2.67 6.80 -15.38
C MET A 104 -3.49 7.48 -16.49
N GLN A 105 -2.82 8.06 -17.49
CA GLN A 105 -3.46 8.73 -18.62
C GLN A 105 -4.19 7.75 -19.56
N VAL A 106 -3.59 6.60 -19.82
CA VAL A 106 -4.20 5.52 -20.63
C VAL A 106 -5.47 4.99 -19.93
N MET A 107 -5.50 4.95 -18.60
CA MET A 107 -6.70 4.61 -17.81
C MET A 107 -7.76 5.73 -17.77
N GLY A 108 -7.55 6.84 -18.47
CA GLY A 108 -8.50 7.95 -18.57
C GLY A 108 -8.47 8.93 -17.40
N PHE A 109 -7.55 8.75 -16.44
CA PHE A 109 -7.33 9.69 -15.36
C PHE A 109 -6.38 10.80 -15.81
N LYS A 110 -6.78 12.06 -15.61
CA LYS A 110 -5.89 13.20 -15.85
C LYS A 110 -5.13 13.52 -14.56
N PRO A 111 -3.79 13.62 -14.58
CA PRO A 111 -3.03 14.19 -13.48
C PRO A 111 -3.61 15.55 -13.14
N ASN A 112 -3.79 15.84 -11.86
CA ASN A 112 -4.19 17.18 -11.45
C ASN A 112 -3.08 18.18 -11.81
N SER A 113 -3.50 19.34 -12.34
CA SER A 113 -2.60 20.42 -12.77
C SER A 113 -2.01 21.18 -11.61
#